data_AF-A0A2E5X9I9-F1
#
_entry.id   AF-A0A2E5X9I9-F1
#
_cell.length_a   1.000
_cell.length_b   1.000
_cell.length_c   1.000
_cell.angle_alpha   90.00
_cell.angle_beta   90.00
_cell.angle_gamma   90.00
#
_symmetry.space_group_name_H-M   'P 1'
#
loop_
_entity.id
_entity.type
_entity.pdbx_description
1 polymer ?
#
loop_
_entity_poly.entity_id
_entity_poly.type
_entity_poly.pdbx_seq_one_letter_code
_entity_poly.pdbx_strand_id
1 'polypeptide(L)' 'MAEDLNLAEWLLKKIRQRQEDILETLGAGNIKSVEDYRFHIGELTALRTMESEIREVLQEED' A
#
# COMPACT_ATOMS: atom_id res chain seq x y z
N MET A 1 -7.45 -10.76 -19.92
CA MET A 1 -7.11 -9.37 -20.27
C MET A 1 -8.03 -8.36 -19.57
N ALA A 2 -9.34 -8.28 -19.88
CA ALA A 2 -10.22 -7.30 -19.19
C ALA A 2 -10.49 -7.61 -17.70
N GLU A 3 -10.52 -8.89 -17.31
CA GLU A 3 -10.67 -9.30 -15.90
C GLU A 3 -9.39 -9.06 -15.07
N ASP A 4 -8.22 -9.23 -15.67
CA ASP A 4 -6.92 -9.03 -15.01
C ASP A 4 -6.67 -7.55 -14.72
N LEU A 5 -7.00 -6.67 -15.67
CA LEU A 5 -6.94 -5.22 -15.48
C LEU A 5 -7.82 -4.76 -14.31
N ASN A 6 -9.02 -5.34 -14.19
CA ASN A 6 -9.96 -5.04 -13.10
C ASN A 6 -9.43 -5.53 -11.73
N LEU A 7 -8.83 -6.72 -11.68
CA LEU A 7 -8.22 -7.23 -10.45
C LEU A 7 -7.04 -6.37 -10.00
N ALA A 8 -6.15 -5.99 -10.92
CA ALA A 8 -4.98 -5.18 -10.60
C ALA A 8 -5.36 -3.77 -10.15
N GLU A 9 -6.33 -3.12 -10.81
CA GLU A 9 -6.89 -1.84 -10.37
C GLU A 9 -7.53 -1.94 -8.99
N TRP A 10 -8.28 -3.01 -8.73
CA TRP A 10 -8.88 -3.26 -7.43
C TRP A 10 -7.82 -3.45 -6.32
N LEU A 11 -6.76 -4.21 -6.62
CA LEU A 11 -5.63 -4.42 -5.69
C LEU A 11 -4.91 -3.11 -5.40
N LEU A 12 -4.59 -2.30 -6.43
CA LEU A 12 -3.97 -0.98 -6.27
C LEU A 12 -4.82 -0.06 -5.39
N LYS A 13 -6.14 -0.05 -5.58
CA LYS A 13 -7.05 0.72 -4.72
C LYS A 13 -7.00 0.27 -3.27
N LYS A 14 -6.95 -1.04 -3.01
CA LYS A 14 -6.84 -1.60 -1.66
C LYS A 14 -5.50 -1.27 -0.99
N ILE A 15 -4.40 -1.33 -1.75
CA ILE A 15 -3.07 -0.97 -1.25
C ILE A 15 -3.02 0.51 -0.85
N ARG A 16 -3.53 1.40 -1.70
CA ARG A 16 -3.57 2.84 -1.41
C ARG A 16 -4.40 3.17 -0.17
N GLN A 17 -5.58 2.56 -0.03
CA GLN A 17 -6.40 2.74 1.17
C GLN A 17 -5.63 2.33 2.44
N ARG A 18 -4.94 1.18 2.43
CA ARG A 18 -4.14 0.75 3.58
C ARG A 18 -2.99 1.71 3.90
N GLN A 19 -2.34 2.27 2.88
CA GLN A 19 -1.30 3.29 3.11
C GLN A 19 -1.89 4.52 3.80
N GLU A 20 -3.08 4.98 3.38
CA GLU A 20 -3.80 6.10 4.02
C GLU A 20 -4.17 5.77 5.47
N ASP A 21 -4.74 4.60 5.75
CA ASP A 21 -5.13 4.18 7.09
C ASP A 21 -3.91 4.14 8.06
N ILE A 22 -2.75 3.71 7.57
CA ILE A 22 -1.49 3.71 8.33
C ILE A 22 -1.02 5.14 8.58
N LEU A 23 -1.06 6.02 7.56
CA LEU A 23 -0.68 7.43 7.72
C LEU A 23 -1.60 8.16 8.69
N GLU A 24 -2.90 7.88 8.67
CA GLU A 24 -3.86 8.39 9.66
C GLU A 24 -3.52 7.89 11.06
N THR A 25 -3.20 6.61 11.21
CA THR A 25 -2.80 6.02 12.50
C THR A 25 -1.54 6.70 13.05
N LEU A 26 -0.55 6.94 12.19
CA LEU A 26 0.68 7.63 12.54
C LEU A 26 0.44 9.11 12.88
N GLY A 27 -0.39 9.80 12.08
CA GLY A 27 -0.68 11.24 12.21
C GLY A 27 -1.60 11.59 13.38
N ALA A 28 -2.52 10.69 13.74
CA ALA A 28 -3.41 10.84 14.89
C ALA A 28 -2.67 10.73 16.24
N GLY A 29 -1.37 10.38 16.23
CA GLY A 29 -0.58 10.19 17.44
C GLY A 29 -0.98 8.95 18.24
N ASN A 30 -1.74 8.02 17.66
CA ASN A 30 -2.19 6.78 18.29
C ASN A 30 -1.09 5.70 18.32
N ILE A 31 0.15 6.12 18.58
CA ILE A 31 1.33 5.27 18.59
C ILE A 31 1.72 5.00 20.04
N LYS A 32 1.61 3.74 20.46
CA LYS A 32 1.83 3.37 21.88
C LYS A 32 3.30 3.20 22.23
N SER A 33 4.14 2.98 21.22
CA SER A 33 5.58 2.77 21.40
C SER A 33 6.37 3.03 20.11
N VAL A 34 7.70 3.17 20.24
CA VAL A 34 8.59 3.25 19.07
C VAL A 34 8.55 1.95 18.24
N GLU A 35 8.22 0.82 18.88
CA GLU A 35 8.07 -0.46 18.18
C GLU A 35 6.83 -0.47 17.28
N ASP A 36 5.69 0.04 17.78
CA ASP A 36 4.47 0.25 16.98
C ASP A 36 4.74 1.19 15.80
N TYR A 37 5.49 2.27 16.03
CA TYR A 37 5.90 3.18 14.95
C TYR A 37 6.71 2.44 13.87
N ARG A 38 7.73 1.68 14.27
CA ARG A 38 8.57 0.91 13.33
C ARG A 38 7.78 -0.14 12.58
N PHE A 39 6.82 -0.79 13.24
CA PHE A 39 5.92 -1.74 12.62
C PHE A 39 5.12 -1.08 11.49
N HIS A 40 4.45 0.04 11.77
CA HIS A 40 3.67 0.78 10.78
C HIS A 40 4.52 1.34 9.62
N ILE A 41 5.73 1.80 9.90
CA ILE A 41 6.66 2.25 8.84
C ILE A 41 7.11 1.07 7.97
N GLY A 42 7.38 -0.09 8.57
CA GLY A 42 7.69 -1.31 7.83
C GLY A 42 6.55 -1.75 6.91
N GLU A 43 5.33 -1.76 7.44
CA GLU A 43 4.12 -2.07 6.67
C GLU A 43 3.91 -1.08 5.51
N LEU A 44 4.04 0.23 5.78
CA LEU A 44 3.94 1.27 4.76
C LEU A 44 4.98 1.11 3.65
N THR A 45 6.20 0.73 4.01
CA THR A 45 7.30 0.51 3.05
C THR A 45 6.97 -0.68 2.14
N ALA A 46 6.51 -1.80 2.72
CA ALA A 46 6.14 -2.99 1.95
C ALA A 46 4.97 -2.72 0.99
N LEU A 47 3.95 -1.98 1.43
CA LEU A 47 2.82 -1.60 0.59
C LEU A 47 3.24 -0.73 -0.61
N ARG A 48 4.17 0.20 -0.41
CA ARG A 48 4.71 1.05 -1.48
C ARG A 48 5.53 0.26 -2.50
N THR A 49 6.35 -0.68 -2.04
CA THR A 49 7.08 -1.59 -2.92
C THR A 49 6.12 -2.41 -3.77
N MET A 50 5.10 -3.01 -3.15
CA MET A 50 4.07 -3.79 -3.85
C MET A 50 3.28 -2.95 -4.86
N GLU A 51 2.97 -1.69 -4.53
CA GLU A 51 2.35 -0.76 -5.48
C GLU A 51 3.25 -0.49 -6.70
N SER A 52 4.56 -0.33 -6.50
CA SER A 52 5.52 -0.12 -7.61
C SER A 52 5.56 -1.35 -8.51
N GLU A 53 5.73 -2.54 -7.93
CA GLU A 53 5.82 -3.80 -8.67
C GLU A 53 4.55 -4.07 -9.51
N ILE A 54 3.36 -3.84 -8.94
CA ILE A 54 2.10 -4.01 -9.69
C ILE A 54 2.00 -3.00 -10.83
N ARG A 55 2.42 -1.75 -10.62
CA ARG A 55 2.41 -0.73 -11.68
C ARG A 55 3.41 -1.04 -12.79
N GLU A 56 4.59 -1.55 -12.44
CA GLU A 56 5.60 -1.98 -13.41
C GLU A 56 5.05 -3.09 -14.30
N VAL A 57 4.44 -4.12 -13.70
CA VAL A 57 3.80 -5.21 -14.48
C VAL A 57 2.69 -4.68 -15.39
N LEU A 58 1.83 -3.79 -14.91
CA LEU A 58 0.76 -3.21 -15.74
C LEU A 58 1.29 -2.32 -16.87
N GLN A 59 2.43 -1.64 -16.68
CA GLN A 59 3.05 -0.82 -17.72
C GLN A 59 3.80 -1.65 -18.76
N GLU A 60 4.27 -2.85 -18.42
CA GLU A 60 4.85 -3.81 -19.37
C GLU A 60 3.77 -4.52 -20.23
N GLU A 61 2.50 -4.49 -19.80
CA GLU A 61 1.38 -5.10 -20.52
C GLU A 61 0.70 -4.18 -21.56
N ASP A 62 1.04 -2.88 -21.61
CA ASP A 62 0.58 -1.87 -22.59
C ASP A 62 1.53 -1.74 -23.80
#